data_AF-A0A5T2RST1-F1
#
_entry.id   AF-A0A5T2RST1-F1
#
_cell.length_a   1.000
_cell.length_b   1.000
_cell.length_c   1.000
_cell.angle_alpha   90.00
_cell.angle_beta   90.00
_cell.angle_gamma   90.00
#
_symmetry.space_group_name_H-M   'P 1'
#
loop_
_entity.id
_entity.type
_entity.pdbx_description
1 polymer ?
#
loop_
_entity_poly.entity_id
_entity_poly.type
_entity_poly.pdbx_seq_one_letter_code
_entity_poly.pdbx_strand_id
1 'polypeptide(L)'
;MSAGTLTLTNDTDAVTGSGTAFTTELAAGDFIVVTVGGIPYTLPVKTVNNNTSLTLVSVYTGPTQSGAAWSAVPRVALNMVTAALVAQSAEALRGLNYDKQNWQQVYSTDGNITVKLPDGTTFTGPSWKYLSDNMATKSGGAVPLNQGGTGSTTASGARTNLGLGSSATKNTGTTSNDVMQPGMFGLGLAYGAITTNSTNFSSLINDNFTTKGTGLCAFRNDAQVTSGDTPFYQYSPSLFFRTRDTFAVLNFHFNGGPIRVFAGGISETNLITSTNGRALWDTKNTAVDSNGFIKQASPVVKIFTDGKYETNDESEGVTVTRLDVGQYLIEGCKALNSDAAWGGIDGGFEIPTDRNKQPLIWLDYEVNADGSVLVKTYHREHPSAPAFARNERAGLADGEPVDIPADQFVSVRVEMPADSIWNQKQVEEALKQEQGS
;
A
#
# COMPACT_ATOMS: atom_id res chain seq x y z
N MET A 1 41.98 72.70 39.10
CA MET A 1 42.11 73.90 39.96
C MET A 1 42.63 75.01 39.10
N SER A 2 41.96 76.15 39.12
CA SER A 2 42.36 77.34 38.38
C SER A 2 43.63 77.96 38.98
N ALA A 3 44.35 78.74 38.19
CA ALA A 3 45.57 79.39 38.67
C ALA A 3 45.25 80.54 39.64
N GLY A 4 46.14 80.77 40.61
CA GLY A 4 45.98 81.80 41.63
C GLY A 4 44.98 81.45 42.73
N THR A 5 44.66 82.43 43.56
CA THR A 5 43.76 82.28 44.73
C THR A 5 42.75 83.41 44.81
N LEU A 6 41.64 83.17 45.50
CA LEU A 6 40.57 84.16 45.69
C LEU A 6 40.54 84.68 47.11
N THR A 7 40.23 85.98 47.23
CA THR A 7 39.75 86.58 48.46
C THR A 7 38.26 86.82 48.32
N LEU A 8 37.50 86.13 49.17
CA LEU A 8 36.05 86.25 49.27
C LEU A 8 35.73 86.98 50.57
N THR A 9 34.95 88.04 50.48
CA THR A 9 34.55 88.85 51.64
C THR A 9 33.08 88.64 51.92
N ASN A 10 32.75 88.32 53.17
CA ASN A 10 31.38 88.13 53.61
C ASN A 10 30.51 89.35 53.28
N ASP A 11 29.28 89.09 52.83
CA ASP A 11 28.27 90.09 52.48
C ASP A 11 28.67 91.05 51.35
N THR A 12 29.56 90.59 50.46
CA THR A 12 29.96 91.33 49.25
C THR A 12 29.81 90.47 48.01
N ASP A 13 29.53 91.07 46.87
CA ASP A 13 29.52 90.40 45.56
C ASP A 13 30.87 90.54 44.83
N ALA A 14 31.80 91.32 45.35
CA ALA A 14 33.12 91.53 44.79
C ALA A 14 34.08 90.39 45.18
N VAL A 15 34.76 89.82 44.19
CA VAL A 15 35.81 88.82 44.38
C VAL A 15 37.12 89.38 43.87
N THR A 16 38.15 89.30 44.72
CA THR A 16 39.50 89.71 44.36
C THR A 16 40.38 88.49 44.16
N GLY A 17 41.04 88.41 43.01
CA GLY A 17 41.97 87.34 42.67
C GLY A 17 43.42 87.78 42.88
N SER A 18 44.26 86.84 43.34
CA SER A 18 45.71 87.00 43.41
C SER A 18 46.38 85.94 42.54
N GLY A 19 47.16 86.38 41.55
CA GLY A 19 47.78 85.49 40.55
C GLY A 19 46.77 84.83 39.59
N THR A 20 45.58 85.40 39.46
CA THR A 20 44.49 84.89 38.61
C THR A 20 44.53 85.50 37.21
N ALA A 21 43.92 84.81 36.24
CA ALA A 21 43.71 85.28 34.88
C ALA A 21 42.23 85.21 34.51
N PHE A 22 41.36 85.94 35.23
CA PHE A 22 39.90 85.78 35.08
C PHE A 22 39.39 86.03 33.66
N THR A 23 39.97 86.99 32.92
CA THR A 23 39.46 87.30 31.57
C THR A 23 39.68 86.17 30.56
N THR A 24 40.61 85.25 30.84
CA THR A 24 40.88 84.08 30.00
C THR A 24 40.24 82.79 30.53
N GLU A 25 40.02 82.70 31.84
CA GLU A 25 39.50 81.49 32.50
C GLU A 25 37.98 81.52 32.73
N LEU A 26 37.36 82.69 32.70
CA LEU A 26 35.95 82.89 33.03
C LEU A 26 35.26 83.86 32.06
N ALA A 27 33.98 83.62 31.82
CA ALA A 27 33.06 84.57 31.23
C ALA A 27 31.89 84.86 32.18
N ALA A 28 31.20 86.00 31.98
CA ALA A 28 29.96 86.31 32.68
C ALA A 28 28.93 85.18 32.51
N GLY A 29 28.42 84.62 33.60
CA GLY A 29 27.51 83.47 33.63
C GLY A 29 28.17 82.13 33.95
N ASP A 30 29.51 82.05 33.96
CA ASP A 30 30.24 80.89 34.47
C ASP A 30 30.17 80.84 36.00
N PHE A 31 30.59 79.73 36.58
CA PHE A 31 30.57 79.50 38.03
C PHE A 31 31.98 79.32 38.57
N ILE A 32 32.19 79.75 39.80
CA ILE A 32 33.39 79.49 40.58
C ILE A 32 33.04 78.50 41.67
N VAL A 33 33.80 77.41 41.76
CA VAL A 33 33.71 76.49 42.90
C VAL A 33 34.90 76.73 43.82
N VAL A 34 34.60 77.02 45.08
CA VAL A 34 35.58 77.30 46.14
C VAL A 34 35.17 76.54 47.39
N THR A 35 36.12 76.01 48.15
CA THR A 35 35.83 75.39 49.45
C THR A 35 36.34 76.30 50.55
N VAL A 36 35.46 76.77 51.43
CA VAL A 36 35.80 77.62 52.57
C VAL A 36 35.27 76.95 53.83
N GLY A 37 36.15 76.72 54.82
CA GLY A 37 35.76 76.07 56.08
C GLY A 37 35.20 74.65 55.92
N GLY A 38 35.60 73.92 54.87
CA GLY A 38 35.10 72.58 54.57
C GLY A 38 33.77 72.53 53.82
N ILE A 39 33.15 73.67 53.53
CA ILE A 39 31.89 73.76 52.77
C ILE A 39 32.20 74.24 51.34
N PRO A 40 31.77 73.52 50.29
CA PRO A 40 31.89 73.98 48.91
C PRO A 40 30.83 75.03 48.60
N TYR A 41 31.24 76.13 47.97
CA TYR A 41 30.39 77.18 47.45
C TYR A 41 30.47 77.19 45.93
N THR A 42 29.32 77.22 45.25
CA THR A 42 29.22 77.42 43.81
C THR A 42 28.70 78.82 43.55
N LEU A 43 29.58 79.70 43.07
CA LEU A 43 29.35 81.13 43.00
C LEU A 43 29.22 81.56 41.53
N PRO A 44 28.02 81.94 41.06
CA PRO A 44 27.83 82.42 39.70
C PRO A 44 28.51 83.78 39.47
N VAL A 45 29.30 83.89 38.42
CA VAL A 45 29.97 85.12 37.99
C VAL A 45 28.98 85.98 37.22
N LYS A 46 28.72 87.20 37.68
CA LYS A 46 27.90 88.19 36.98
C LYS A 46 28.70 88.91 35.90
N THR A 47 29.88 89.40 36.26
CA THR A 47 30.79 90.11 35.35
C THR A 47 32.24 89.83 35.74
N VAL A 48 33.11 89.67 34.74
CA VAL A 48 34.56 89.69 34.94
C VAL A 48 35.03 91.11 34.67
N ASN A 49 35.50 91.80 35.71
CA ASN A 49 35.86 93.22 35.61
C ASN A 49 37.27 93.39 35.02
N ASN A 50 38.20 92.51 35.40
CA ASN A 50 39.56 92.39 34.85
C ASN A 50 40.18 91.05 35.33
N ASN A 51 41.48 90.82 35.08
CA ASN A 51 42.16 89.56 35.43
C ASN A 51 42.17 89.21 36.92
N THR A 52 41.99 90.18 37.81
CA THR A 52 42.08 90.02 39.26
C THR A 52 40.84 90.51 40.00
N SER A 53 39.77 90.87 39.30
CA SER A 53 38.50 91.28 39.90
C SER A 53 37.30 90.81 39.09
N LEU A 54 36.30 90.27 39.78
CA LEU A 54 35.01 89.93 39.21
C LEU A 54 33.90 90.21 40.22
N THR A 55 32.67 90.24 39.73
CA THR A 55 31.46 90.44 40.54
C THR A 55 30.56 89.21 40.40
N LEU A 56 30.02 88.73 41.51
CA LEU A 56 29.10 87.59 41.58
C LEU A 56 27.65 88.02 41.32
N VAL A 57 26.79 87.07 40.96
CA VAL A 57 25.35 87.35 40.75
C VAL A 57 24.65 87.61 42.08
N SER A 58 25.08 86.92 43.13
CA SER A 58 24.60 87.06 44.50
C SER A 58 25.77 87.36 45.44
N VAL A 59 25.52 88.11 46.51
CA VAL A 59 26.51 88.35 47.57
C VAL A 59 27.00 87.03 48.15
N TYR A 60 28.29 86.96 48.45
CA TYR A 60 28.92 85.80 49.08
C TYR A 60 28.55 85.76 50.57
N THR A 61 27.85 84.71 50.98
CA THR A 61 27.32 84.56 52.34
C THR A 61 28.21 83.73 53.28
N GLY A 62 29.32 83.18 52.77
CA GLY A 62 30.27 82.41 53.57
C GLY A 62 31.23 83.28 54.38
N PRO A 63 32.08 82.68 55.24
CA PRO A 63 33.09 83.41 56.00
C PRO A 63 34.11 84.11 55.09
N THR A 64 34.58 85.29 55.49
CA THR A 64 35.66 85.99 54.80
C THR A 64 36.93 85.15 54.81
N GLN A 65 37.45 84.83 53.63
CA GLN A 65 38.62 83.98 53.45
C GLN A 65 39.51 84.57 52.36
N SER A 66 40.79 84.76 52.69
CA SER A 66 41.83 85.11 51.72
C SER A 66 42.59 83.86 51.30
N GLY A 67 43.07 83.83 50.06
CA GLY A 67 43.90 82.74 49.55
C GLY A 67 43.15 81.45 49.23
N ALA A 68 41.84 81.51 48.98
CA ALA A 68 41.04 80.32 48.70
C ALA A 68 41.37 79.74 47.32
N ALA A 69 41.63 78.43 47.28
CA ALA A 69 41.76 77.69 46.03
C ALA A 69 40.41 77.58 45.32
N TRP A 70 40.40 77.70 43.99
CA TRP A 70 39.17 77.78 43.22
C TRP A 70 39.25 77.00 41.92
N SER A 71 38.10 76.74 41.31
CA SER A 71 38.00 76.16 39.97
C SER A 71 36.91 76.87 39.18
N ALA A 72 37.24 77.30 37.96
CA ALA A 72 36.25 77.74 36.98
C ALA A 72 35.39 76.55 36.51
N VAL A 73 34.08 76.74 36.50
CA VAL A 73 33.10 75.81 35.92
C VAL A 73 32.34 76.57 34.85
N PRO A 74 32.58 76.29 33.56
CA PRO A 74 31.87 76.96 32.47
C PRO A 74 30.36 76.76 32.59
N ARG A 75 29.58 77.80 32.25
CA ARG A 75 28.10 77.75 32.34
C ARG A 75 27.51 76.58 31.55
N VAL A 76 28.12 76.26 30.41
CA VAL A 76 27.69 75.18 29.52
C VAL A 76 27.83 73.84 30.23
N ALA A 77 28.90 73.63 31.00
CA ALA A 77 29.12 72.40 31.75
C ALA A 77 28.05 72.21 32.85
N LEU A 78 27.75 73.26 33.63
CA LEU A 78 26.73 73.18 34.69
C LEU A 78 25.32 72.99 34.11
N ASN A 79 24.98 73.69 33.03
CA ASN A 79 23.69 73.55 32.34
C ASN A 79 23.54 72.19 31.65
N MET A 80 24.63 71.63 31.12
CA MET A 80 24.62 70.28 30.54
C MET A 80 24.33 69.21 31.58
N VAL A 81 24.81 69.35 32.83
CA VAL A 81 24.50 68.40 33.91
C VAL A 81 23.00 68.43 34.24
N THR A 82 22.42 69.62 34.40
CA THR A 82 20.97 69.76 34.66
C THR A 82 20.13 69.26 33.48
N ALA A 83 20.51 69.60 32.24
CA ALA A 83 19.82 69.15 31.04
C ALA A 83 19.93 67.62 30.87
N ALA A 84 21.10 67.03 31.14
CA ALA A 84 21.30 65.58 31.11
C ALA A 84 20.45 64.88 32.17
N LEU A 85 20.37 65.41 33.39
CA LEU A 85 19.52 64.85 34.44
C LEU A 85 18.04 64.89 34.04
N VAL A 86 17.57 65.98 33.44
CA VAL A 86 16.19 66.09 32.93
C VAL A 86 15.95 65.10 31.79
N ALA A 87 16.88 64.97 30.84
CA ALA A 87 16.78 64.03 29.74
C ALA A 87 16.73 62.57 30.25
N GLN A 88 17.63 62.19 31.16
CA GLN A 88 17.67 60.87 31.79
C GLN A 88 16.38 60.59 32.59
N SER A 89 15.86 61.58 33.32
CA SER A 89 14.61 61.44 34.08
C SER A 89 13.40 61.26 33.14
N ALA A 90 13.36 62.00 32.03
CA ALA A 90 12.30 61.88 31.03
C ALA A 90 12.38 60.53 30.28
N GLU A 91 13.58 60.05 29.97
CA GLU A 91 13.81 58.72 29.40
C GLU A 91 13.37 57.62 30.36
N ALA A 92 13.74 57.71 31.64
CA ALA A 92 13.33 56.75 32.67
C ALA A 92 11.79 56.72 32.82
N LEU A 93 11.14 57.89 32.90
CA LEU A 93 9.69 57.96 33.02
C LEU A 93 8.97 57.41 31.76
N ARG A 94 9.54 57.66 30.58
CA ARG A 94 9.04 57.08 29.32
C ARG A 94 9.17 55.56 29.32
N GLY A 95 10.29 55.03 29.78
CA GLY A 95 10.50 53.58 29.97
C GLY A 95 9.43 52.97 30.87
N LEU A 96 9.17 53.57 32.04
CA LEU A 96 8.12 53.10 32.96
C LEU A 96 6.72 53.13 32.35
N ASN A 97 6.41 54.16 31.56
CA ASN A 97 5.12 54.25 30.85
C ASN A 97 4.99 53.16 29.78
N TYR A 98 6.06 52.89 29.02
CA TYR A 98 6.07 51.78 28.06
C TYR A 98 5.93 50.43 28.76
N ASP A 99 6.63 50.18 29.85
CA ASP A 99 6.46 48.93 30.61
C ASP A 99 5.02 48.74 31.06
N LYS A 100 4.36 49.80 31.57
CA LYS A 100 2.95 49.73 31.94
C LYS A 100 2.06 49.37 30.75
N GLN A 101 2.26 49.99 29.59
CA GLN A 101 1.50 49.71 28.37
C GLN A 101 1.78 48.30 27.83
N ASN A 102 3.04 47.88 27.83
CA ASN A 102 3.48 46.55 27.42
C ASN A 102 2.81 45.48 28.30
N TRP A 103 2.82 45.65 29.63
CA TRP A 103 2.18 44.71 30.56
C TRP A 103 0.68 44.60 30.36
N GLN A 104 -0.02 45.72 30.10
CA GLN A 104 -1.45 45.65 29.75
C GLN A 104 -1.66 44.77 28.51
N GLN A 105 -0.89 45.00 27.45
CA GLN A 105 -0.97 44.20 26.23
C GLN A 105 -0.67 42.70 26.48
N VAL A 106 0.37 42.39 27.27
CA VAL A 106 0.76 41.01 27.61
C VAL A 106 -0.39 40.25 28.27
N TYR A 107 -1.12 40.90 29.20
CA TYR A 107 -2.17 40.24 29.98
C TYR A 107 -3.51 40.14 29.26
N SER A 108 -3.88 41.12 28.43
CA SER A 108 -5.27 41.24 27.95
C SER A 108 -5.49 41.05 26.46
N THR A 109 -4.48 41.24 25.61
CA THR A 109 -4.66 41.15 24.16
C THR A 109 -4.82 39.70 23.73
N ASP A 110 -5.70 39.39 22.78
CA ASP A 110 -5.99 38.04 22.28
C ASP A 110 -5.20 37.68 21.00
N GLY A 111 -4.06 38.34 20.77
CA GLY A 111 -3.22 38.20 19.59
C GLY A 111 -1.77 38.62 19.83
N ASN A 112 -1.06 38.90 18.74
CA ASN A 112 0.30 39.45 18.83
C ASN A 112 0.27 40.89 19.33
N ILE A 113 1.25 41.23 20.16
CA ILE A 113 1.46 42.53 20.77
C ILE A 113 2.80 43.11 20.31
N THR A 114 2.95 44.43 20.42
CA THR A 114 4.21 45.12 20.16
C THR A 114 4.73 45.68 21.48
N VAL A 115 5.83 45.10 21.96
CA VAL A 115 6.56 45.55 23.15
C VAL A 115 7.50 46.67 22.74
N LYS A 116 7.39 47.81 23.42
CA LYS A 116 8.27 48.97 23.19
C LYS A 116 9.29 49.10 24.31
N LEU A 117 10.57 49.16 23.97
CA LEU A 117 11.66 49.27 24.94
C LEU A 117 11.97 50.74 25.26
N PRO A 118 12.65 51.03 26.40
CA PRO A 118 13.00 52.40 26.80
C PRO A 118 13.84 53.16 25.77
N ASP A 119 14.67 52.45 24.99
CA ASP A 119 15.48 52.98 23.89
C ASP A 119 14.68 53.29 22.61
N GLY A 120 13.38 52.99 22.60
CA GLY A 120 12.46 53.22 21.49
C GLY A 120 12.36 52.08 20.49
N THR A 121 13.19 51.03 20.62
CA THR A 121 13.09 49.83 19.79
C THR A 121 11.85 49.00 20.14
N THR A 122 11.45 48.11 19.23
CA THR A 122 10.24 47.30 19.40
C THR A 122 10.46 45.83 19.10
N PHE A 123 9.71 44.98 19.80
CA PHE A 123 9.62 43.54 19.56
C PHE A 123 8.15 43.14 19.41
N THR A 124 7.83 42.33 18.41
CA THR A 124 6.46 41.80 18.21
C THR A 124 6.42 40.31 18.54
N GLY A 125 5.43 39.91 19.34
CA GLY A 125 5.24 38.51 19.72
C GLY A 125 3.85 38.25 20.34
N PRO A 126 3.48 37.00 20.60
CA PRO A 126 2.18 36.67 21.16
C PRO A 126 2.01 37.17 22.59
N SER A 127 0.81 37.62 22.95
CA SER A 127 0.44 37.87 24.33
C SER A 127 0.32 36.56 25.14
N TRP A 128 0.26 36.66 26.46
CA TRP A 128 0.03 35.47 27.31
C TRP A 128 -1.38 34.92 27.14
N LYS A 129 -2.37 35.78 26.95
CA LYS A 129 -3.75 35.34 26.65
C LYS A 129 -3.83 34.57 25.34
N TYR A 130 -3.17 35.07 24.28
CA TYR A 130 -3.13 34.37 22.99
C TYR A 130 -2.53 32.97 23.15
N LEU A 131 -1.40 32.85 23.86
CA LEU A 131 -0.79 31.56 24.14
C LEU A 131 -1.72 30.65 24.96
N SER A 132 -2.34 31.17 26.01
CA SER A 132 -3.27 30.40 26.85
C SER A 132 -4.46 29.85 26.08
N ASP A 133 -5.03 30.64 25.17
CA ASP A 133 -6.24 30.26 24.43
C ASP A 133 -5.94 29.29 23.27
N ASN A 134 -4.72 29.31 22.72
CA ASN A 134 -4.38 28.59 21.50
C ASN A 134 -3.38 27.43 21.70
N MET A 135 -2.77 27.31 22.88
CA MET A 135 -1.85 26.19 23.17
C MET A 135 -2.61 24.94 23.63
N ALA A 136 -2.23 23.80 23.05
CA ALA A 136 -2.69 22.51 23.54
C ALA A 136 -2.16 22.25 24.97
N THR A 137 -3.04 21.82 25.86
CA THR A 137 -2.68 21.49 27.24
C THR A 137 -2.04 20.11 27.27
N LYS A 138 -0.83 20.01 27.82
CA LYS A 138 -0.21 18.71 28.10
C LYS A 138 -0.76 18.17 29.42
N SER A 139 -1.59 17.13 29.35
CA SER A 139 -2.02 16.37 30.52
C SER A 139 -1.06 15.20 30.73
N GLY A 140 -0.37 15.15 31.88
CA GLY A 140 0.61 14.10 32.15
C GLY A 140 1.78 14.04 31.15
N GLY A 141 2.10 15.16 30.49
CA GLY A 141 3.17 15.26 29.49
C GLY A 141 2.76 14.99 28.04
N ALA A 142 1.52 14.55 27.77
CA ALA A 142 1.01 14.31 26.43
C ALA A 142 -0.16 15.25 26.08
N VAL A 143 -0.31 15.58 24.79
CA VAL A 143 -1.49 16.30 24.30
C VAL A 143 -2.67 15.31 24.18
N PRO A 144 -3.84 15.58 24.77
CA PRO A 144 -5.03 14.74 24.67
C PRO A 144 -5.56 14.57 23.23
N LEU A 145 -6.33 13.50 23.00
CA LEU A 145 -6.88 13.18 21.68
C LEU A 145 -7.85 14.26 21.16
N ASN A 146 -8.69 14.82 22.03
CA ASN A 146 -9.62 15.90 21.67
C ASN A 146 -8.91 17.24 21.35
N GLN A 147 -7.59 17.31 21.53
CA GLN A 147 -6.74 18.45 21.14
C GLN A 147 -5.73 18.06 20.03
N GLY A 148 -5.96 16.95 19.33
CA GLY A 148 -5.12 16.50 18.20
C GLY A 148 -3.86 15.73 18.57
N GLY A 149 -3.67 15.40 19.85
CA GLY A 149 -2.55 14.55 20.30
C GLY A 149 -2.93 13.07 20.38
N THR A 150 -2.09 12.29 21.07
CA THR A 150 -2.28 10.85 21.27
C THR A 150 -2.73 10.50 22.69
N GLY A 151 -2.73 11.46 23.62
CA GLY A 151 -3.03 11.24 25.04
C GLY A 151 -2.04 10.32 25.78
N SER A 152 -0.87 10.02 25.21
CA SER A 152 0.14 9.14 25.81
C SER A 152 1.56 9.60 25.47
N THR A 153 2.47 9.50 26.44
CA THR A 153 3.91 9.75 26.25
C THR A 153 4.66 8.53 25.73
N THR A 154 3.99 7.38 25.62
CA THR A 154 4.57 6.14 25.08
C THR A 154 3.95 5.77 23.74
N ALA A 155 4.73 5.13 22.87
CA ALA A 155 4.24 4.66 21.58
C ALA A 155 3.11 3.62 21.71
N SER A 156 3.18 2.75 22.73
CA SER A 156 2.12 1.74 22.95
C SER A 156 0.80 2.36 23.42
N GLY A 157 0.86 3.31 24.36
CA GLY A 157 -0.35 4.02 24.79
C GLY A 157 -0.93 4.89 23.68
N ALA A 158 -0.07 5.49 22.83
CA ALA A 158 -0.52 6.27 21.69
C ALA A 158 -1.31 5.42 20.68
N ARG A 159 -0.81 4.23 20.33
CA ARG A 159 -1.53 3.29 19.46
C ARG A 159 -2.86 2.84 20.06
N THR A 160 -2.87 2.57 21.37
CA THR A 160 -4.09 2.15 22.10
C THR A 160 -5.15 3.25 22.06
N ASN A 161 -4.78 4.50 22.37
CA ASN A 161 -5.69 5.63 22.37
C ASN A 161 -6.23 5.98 20.99
N LEU A 162 -5.45 5.76 19.93
CA LEU A 162 -5.88 5.91 18.53
C LEU A 162 -6.70 4.71 18.01
N GLY A 163 -6.90 3.66 18.81
CA GLY A 163 -7.64 2.46 18.41
C GLY A 163 -6.92 1.62 17.34
N LEU A 164 -5.59 1.71 17.26
CA LEU A 164 -4.80 0.97 16.28
C LEU A 164 -4.60 -0.49 16.70
N GLY A 165 -4.86 -1.41 15.77
CA GLY A 165 -4.65 -2.85 15.97
C GLY A 165 -3.18 -3.30 15.86
N SER A 166 -2.95 -4.61 16.00
CA SER A 166 -1.61 -5.22 16.00
C SER A 166 -0.82 -5.03 14.70
N SER A 167 -1.48 -4.79 13.57
CA SER A 167 -0.82 -4.51 12.30
C SER A 167 -0.04 -3.19 12.31
N ALA A 168 -0.42 -2.22 13.16
CA ALA A 168 0.23 -0.90 13.22
C ALA A 168 1.66 -0.93 13.77
N THR A 169 2.13 -2.08 14.29
CA THR A 169 3.52 -2.27 14.75
C THR A 169 4.35 -3.16 13.84
N LYS A 170 3.76 -3.64 12.75
CA LYS A 170 4.41 -4.59 11.83
C LYS A 170 4.83 -3.87 10.56
N ASN A 171 5.98 -4.26 10.02
CA ASN A 171 6.41 -3.82 8.69
C ASN A 171 5.66 -4.61 7.61
N THR A 172 5.63 -4.09 6.39
CA THR A 172 5.30 -4.91 5.21
C THR A 172 6.52 -5.74 4.81
N GLY A 173 6.32 -7.02 4.48
CA GLY A 173 7.44 -7.90 4.16
C GLY A 173 7.03 -9.37 4.00
N THR A 174 8.03 -10.25 3.93
CA THR A 174 7.86 -11.68 3.66
C THR A 174 8.15 -12.57 4.86
N THR A 175 8.48 -11.99 6.03
CA THR A 175 8.71 -12.76 7.24
C THR A 175 7.40 -13.04 7.98
N SER A 176 7.40 -14.01 8.90
CA SER A 176 6.21 -14.36 9.69
C SER A 176 5.71 -13.22 10.59
N ASN A 177 6.53 -12.20 10.84
CA ASN A 177 6.18 -11.06 11.68
C ASN A 177 5.66 -9.86 10.89
N ASP A 178 5.69 -9.90 9.56
CA ASP A 178 5.27 -8.80 8.69
C ASP A 178 3.77 -8.86 8.36
N VAL A 179 3.25 -7.76 7.80
CA VAL A 179 1.94 -7.69 7.14
C VAL A 179 2.11 -7.82 5.63
N MET A 180 1.20 -8.54 4.97
CA MET A 180 1.22 -8.70 3.52
C MET A 180 0.57 -7.48 2.85
N GLN A 181 1.27 -6.86 1.88
CA GLN A 181 0.67 -5.81 1.05
C GLN A 181 -0.16 -6.41 -0.10
N PRO A 182 -1.22 -5.73 -0.58
CA PRO A 182 -1.91 -6.13 -1.79
C PRO A 182 -0.94 -6.33 -2.96
N GLY A 183 -1.05 -7.47 -3.65
CA GLY A 183 -0.21 -7.89 -4.77
C GLY A 183 0.93 -8.83 -4.40
N MET A 184 1.28 -8.95 -3.11
CA MET A 184 2.26 -9.94 -2.68
C MET A 184 1.82 -11.35 -3.06
N PHE A 185 2.76 -12.11 -3.64
CA PHE A 185 2.53 -13.48 -4.11
C PHE A 185 1.33 -13.63 -5.07
N GLY A 186 0.99 -12.57 -5.80
CA GLY A 186 -0.12 -12.59 -6.76
C GLY A 186 -1.50 -12.39 -6.15
N LEU A 187 -1.61 -12.08 -4.85
CA LEU A 187 -2.89 -12.00 -4.13
C LEU A 187 -3.33 -10.56 -3.86
N GLY A 188 -4.62 -10.26 -4.02
CA GLY A 188 -5.24 -9.04 -3.49
C GLY A 188 -5.23 -7.79 -4.40
N LEU A 189 -4.59 -7.83 -5.58
CA LEU A 189 -4.82 -6.81 -6.61
C LEU A 189 -5.97 -7.21 -7.54
N ALA A 190 -6.71 -6.20 -8.03
CA ALA A 190 -7.63 -6.41 -9.14
C ALA A 190 -6.84 -6.94 -10.35
N TYR A 191 -7.26 -8.07 -10.90
CA TYR A 191 -6.60 -8.81 -12.00
C TYR A 191 -5.34 -9.62 -11.66
N GLY A 192 -5.00 -9.77 -10.38
CA GLY A 192 -3.77 -10.47 -9.96
C GLY A 192 -2.51 -9.62 -10.20
N ALA A 193 -1.35 -10.11 -9.75
CA ALA A 193 -0.12 -9.29 -9.76
C ALA A 193 1.06 -9.91 -10.53
N ILE A 194 1.06 -11.22 -10.77
CA ILE A 194 2.20 -11.92 -11.38
C ILE A 194 1.83 -12.36 -12.78
N THR A 195 2.47 -11.75 -13.77
CA THR A 195 2.42 -12.14 -15.17
C THR A 195 3.83 -12.47 -15.66
N THR A 196 3.98 -13.57 -16.37
CA THR A 196 5.27 -14.07 -16.87
C THR A 196 5.20 -14.29 -18.38
N ASN A 197 6.36 -14.34 -19.04
CA ASN A 197 6.47 -14.50 -20.50
C ASN A 197 7.57 -15.52 -20.84
N SER A 198 7.39 -16.78 -20.42
CA SER A 198 8.38 -17.83 -20.60
C SER A 198 7.91 -18.89 -21.59
N THR A 199 8.80 -19.31 -22.50
CA THR A 199 8.54 -20.36 -23.51
C THR A 199 9.12 -21.73 -23.11
N ASN A 200 9.81 -21.80 -21.98
CA ASN A 200 10.35 -23.03 -21.38
C ASN A 200 9.84 -23.17 -19.94
N PHE A 201 9.35 -24.36 -19.58
CA PHE A 201 8.78 -24.61 -18.26
C PHE A 201 9.79 -24.41 -17.12
N SER A 202 11.03 -24.89 -17.28
CA SER A 202 12.04 -24.76 -16.22
C SER A 202 12.41 -23.31 -15.96
N SER A 203 12.56 -22.48 -17.01
CA SER A 203 12.80 -21.05 -16.87
C SER A 203 11.61 -20.32 -16.25
N LEU A 204 10.38 -20.65 -16.69
CA LEU A 204 9.14 -20.11 -16.10
C LEU A 204 9.17 -20.26 -14.59
N ILE A 205 9.47 -21.47 -14.11
CA ILE A 205 9.39 -21.75 -12.68
C ILE A 205 10.62 -21.26 -11.91
N ASN A 206 11.82 -21.46 -12.47
CA ASN A 206 13.07 -21.08 -11.81
C ASN A 206 13.15 -19.57 -11.59
N ASP A 207 12.99 -18.79 -12.67
CA ASP A 207 13.28 -17.36 -12.68
C ASP A 207 12.21 -16.55 -11.93
N ASN A 208 10.97 -17.08 -11.87
CA ASN A 208 9.85 -16.36 -11.29
C ASN A 208 9.51 -16.81 -9.88
N PHE A 209 9.83 -18.05 -9.49
CA PHE A 209 9.33 -18.60 -8.23
C PHE A 209 10.42 -19.22 -7.35
N THR A 210 11.19 -20.19 -7.83
CA THR A 210 12.09 -20.97 -6.95
C THR A 210 13.33 -20.16 -6.58
N THR A 211 13.98 -19.48 -7.52
CA THR A 211 15.16 -18.63 -7.25
C THR A 211 14.81 -17.45 -6.35
N LYS A 212 13.58 -16.93 -6.46
CA LYS A 212 13.05 -15.87 -5.60
C LYS A 212 12.62 -16.36 -4.22
N GLY A 213 12.68 -17.66 -3.94
CA GLY A 213 12.29 -18.23 -2.65
C GLY A 213 10.80 -18.06 -2.34
N THR A 214 9.96 -18.00 -3.37
CA THR A 214 8.52 -17.78 -3.18
C THR A 214 7.80 -19.05 -2.72
N GLY A 215 6.73 -18.86 -1.95
CA GLY A 215 5.80 -19.91 -1.53
C GLY A 215 4.60 -20.00 -2.47
N LEU A 216 3.40 -20.10 -1.90
CA LEU A 216 2.15 -20.09 -2.66
C LEU A 216 1.97 -18.78 -3.44
N CYS A 217 1.91 -18.86 -4.77
CA CYS A 217 1.73 -17.71 -5.64
C CYS A 217 0.71 -17.95 -6.75
N ALA A 218 -0.21 -17.01 -6.96
CA ALA A 218 -1.07 -16.99 -8.14
C ALA A 218 -0.37 -16.25 -9.28
N PHE A 219 -0.41 -16.78 -10.50
CA PHE A 219 0.24 -16.18 -11.67
C PHE A 219 -0.45 -16.53 -12.99
N ARG A 220 -0.06 -15.85 -14.06
CA ARG A 220 -0.42 -16.18 -15.45
C ARG A 220 0.83 -16.12 -16.33
N ASN A 221 1.00 -17.09 -17.22
CA ASN A 221 2.05 -17.03 -18.25
C ASN A 221 1.42 -16.65 -19.59
N ASP A 222 1.95 -15.64 -20.26
CA ASP A 222 1.37 -15.07 -21.48
C ASP A 222 2.01 -15.61 -22.76
N ALA A 223 3.13 -16.31 -22.62
CA ALA A 223 3.80 -16.99 -23.73
C ALA A 223 3.44 -18.48 -23.75
N GLN A 224 3.36 -19.07 -24.94
CA GLN A 224 3.20 -20.50 -25.09
C GLN A 224 4.49 -21.20 -24.63
N VAL A 225 4.35 -22.14 -23.69
CA VAL A 225 5.47 -23.02 -23.33
C VAL A 225 5.60 -24.10 -24.39
N THR A 226 6.68 -24.03 -25.16
CA THR A 226 6.96 -24.94 -26.29
C THR A 226 8.06 -25.96 -25.98
N SER A 227 8.73 -25.83 -24.82
CA SER A 227 9.85 -26.70 -24.43
C SER A 227 9.88 -26.99 -22.93
N GLY A 228 10.44 -28.15 -22.57
CA GLY A 228 10.38 -28.70 -21.21
C GLY A 228 9.10 -29.53 -21.02
N ASP A 229 8.44 -29.38 -19.87
CA ASP A 229 7.20 -30.08 -19.56
C ASP A 229 6.00 -29.42 -20.24
N THR A 230 5.64 -29.92 -21.42
CA THR A 230 4.45 -29.50 -22.18
C THR A 230 3.33 -30.55 -22.07
N PRO A 231 2.05 -30.15 -22.22
CA PRO A 231 1.58 -28.78 -22.47
C PRO A 231 1.35 -27.99 -21.17
N PHE A 232 1.81 -26.74 -21.14
CA PHE A 232 1.44 -25.71 -20.15
C PHE A 232 0.73 -24.58 -20.87
N TYR A 233 -0.47 -24.22 -20.42
CA TYR A 233 -1.34 -23.32 -21.16
C TYR A 233 -1.01 -21.85 -20.90
N GLN A 234 -0.84 -21.10 -21.98
CA GLN A 234 -0.75 -19.64 -21.93
C GLN A 234 -2.09 -19.01 -21.55
N TYR A 235 -2.05 -17.75 -21.09
CA TYR A 235 -3.19 -16.93 -20.65
C TYR A 235 -4.07 -17.56 -19.56
N SER A 236 -3.63 -18.67 -19.00
CA SER A 236 -4.38 -19.50 -18.08
C SER A 236 -3.96 -19.20 -16.63
N PRO A 237 -4.92 -18.92 -15.73
CA PRO A 237 -4.60 -18.70 -14.33
C PRO A 237 -3.96 -19.95 -13.75
N SER A 238 -2.88 -19.73 -13.01
CA SER A 238 -2.05 -20.79 -12.47
C SER A 238 -1.69 -20.52 -11.02
N LEU A 239 -1.45 -21.59 -10.28
CA LEU A 239 -1.10 -21.53 -8.87
C LEU A 239 0.19 -22.32 -8.66
N PHE A 240 1.24 -21.64 -8.22
CA PHE A 240 2.52 -22.24 -7.85
C PHE A 240 2.55 -22.46 -6.33
N PHE A 241 3.06 -23.59 -5.90
CA PHE A 241 3.24 -23.95 -4.50
C PHE A 241 4.67 -24.42 -4.30
N ARG A 242 5.30 -23.98 -3.23
CA ARG A 242 6.59 -24.52 -2.81
C ARG A 242 6.56 -24.90 -1.35
N THR A 243 7.08 -26.08 -1.05
CA THR A 243 7.37 -26.51 0.32
C THR A 243 8.78 -27.06 0.35
N ARG A 244 9.71 -26.29 0.94
CA ARG A 244 11.15 -26.60 0.99
C ARG A 244 11.74 -26.91 -0.40
N ASP A 245 12.17 -28.14 -0.61
CA ASP A 245 12.82 -28.72 -1.79
C ASP A 245 11.83 -29.32 -2.78
N THR A 246 10.54 -29.03 -2.64
CA THR A 246 9.49 -29.51 -3.55
C THR A 246 8.60 -28.39 -4.04
N PHE A 247 8.06 -28.53 -5.25
CA PHE A 247 7.05 -27.63 -5.79
C PHE A 247 5.89 -28.36 -6.46
N ALA A 248 4.79 -27.63 -6.63
CA ALA A 248 3.68 -28.00 -7.47
C ALA A 248 3.15 -26.79 -8.25
N VAL A 249 2.52 -27.04 -9.39
CA VAL A 249 1.83 -26.05 -10.21
C VAL A 249 0.50 -26.61 -10.66
N LEU A 250 -0.57 -25.84 -10.48
CA LEU A 250 -1.86 -26.06 -11.13
C LEU A 250 -2.02 -25.03 -12.24
N ASN A 251 -2.35 -25.48 -13.44
CA ASN A 251 -2.58 -24.63 -14.61
C ASN A 251 -3.98 -24.94 -15.16
N PHE A 252 -4.89 -23.98 -14.98
CA PHE A 252 -6.30 -24.13 -15.31
C PHE A 252 -6.56 -23.51 -16.67
N HIS A 253 -6.81 -24.32 -17.70
CA HIS A 253 -7.06 -23.81 -19.04
C HIS A 253 -8.21 -22.80 -19.03
N PHE A 254 -7.96 -21.57 -19.48
CA PHE A 254 -8.94 -20.47 -19.37
C PHE A 254 -10.23 -20.75 -20.16
N ASN A 255 -10.16 -21.49 -21.27
CA ASN A 255 -11.32 -21.87 -22.08
C ASN A 255 -11.87 -23.27 -21.74
N GLY A 256 -11.55 -23.80 -20.56
CA GLY A 256 -12.06 -25.08 -20.09
C GLY A 256 -11.55 -26.28 -20.88
N GLY A 257 -10.26 -26.27 -21.23
CA GLY A 257 -9.53 -27.48 -21.57
C GLY A 257 -9.12 -28.24 -20.30
N PRO A 258 -8.38 -29.35 -20.41
CA PRO A 258 -7.95 -30.12 -19.25
C PRO A 258 -7.18 -29.29 -18.23
N ILE A 259 -7.28 -29.61 -16.95
CA ILE A 259 -6.41 -29.00 -15.94
C ILE A 259 -5.05 -29.72 -15.94
N ARG A 260 -3.95 -28.96 -15.96
CA ARG A 260 -2.60 -29.52 -15.90
C ARG A 260 -2.00 -29.34 -14.53
N VAL A 261 -1.33 -30.37 -14.05
CA VAL A 261 -0.66 -30.40 -12.76
C VAL A 261 0.78 -30.79 -12.96
N PHE A 262 1.69 -30.03 -12.38
CA PHE A 262 3.12 -30.28 -12.41
C PHE A 262 3.61 -30.37 -10.98
N ALA A 263 4.52 -31.29 -10.69
CA ALA A 263 5.17 -31.37 -9.38
C ALA A 263 6.59 -31.89 -9.53
N GLY A 264 7.47 -31.49 -8.62
CA GLY A 264 8.88 -31.78 -8.80
C GLY A 264 9.78 -31.40 -7.64
N GLY A 265 11.06 -31.75 -7.78
CA GLY A 265 12.11 -31.42 -6.83
C GLY A 265 12.83 -30.11 -7.17
N ILE A 266 13.37 -29.48 -6.15
CA ILE A 266 14.21 -28.28 -6.23
C ILE A 266 15.53 -28.57 -5.50
N SER A 267 16.65 -28.23 -6.13
CA SER A 267 17.98 -28.34 -5.54
C SER A 267 18.20 -27.34 -4.40
N GLU A 268 19.28 -27.54 -3.64
CA GLU A 268 19.75 -26.56 -2.65
C GLU A 268 20.08 -25.18 -3.26
N THR A 269 20.38 -25.14 -4.56
CA THR A 269 20.62 -23.91 -5.33
C THR A 269 19.34 -23.29 -5.92
N ASN A 270 18.15 -23.73 -5.47
CA ASN A 270 16.85 -23.22 -5.92
C ASN A 270 16.53 -23.45 -7.41
N LEU A 271 17.05 -24.53 -8.01
CA LEU A 271 16.75 -24.91 -9.39
C LEU A 271 15.90 -26.18 -9.42
N ILE A 272 14.92 -26.25 -10.33
CA ILE A 272 14.19 -27.49 -10.57
C ILE A 272 15.15 -28.62 -10.97
N THR A 273 15.01 -29.77 -10.32
CA THR A 273 15.77 -31.00 -10.62
C THR A 273 14.94 -32.06 -11.31
N SER A 274 13.61 -32.02 -11.14
CA SER A 274 12.68 -32.94 -11.77
C SER A 274 11.31 -32.29 -11.91
N THR A 275 10.55 -32.70 -12.92
CA THR A 275 9.15 -32.31 -13.08
C THR A 275 8.36 -33.53 -13.49
N ASN A 276 7.12 -33.62 -13.01
CA ASN A 276 6.17 -34.65 -13.38
C ASN A 276 4.85 -33.96 -13.75
N GLY A 277 4.69 -33.69 -15.05
CA GLY A 277 3.45 -33.16 -15.62
C GLY A 277 2.38 -34.25 -15.78
N ARG A 278 1.13 -33.93 -15.44
CA ARG A 278 -0.05 -34.78 -15.66
C ARG A 278 -1.29 -33.95 -15.96
N ALA A 279 -2.24 -34.52 -16.70
CA ALA A 279 -3.59 -33.97 -16.80
C ALA A 279 -4.46 -34.52 -15.67
N LEU A 280 -5.29 -33.68 -15.07
CA LEU A 280 -6.38 -34.15 -14.23
C LEU A 280 -7.52 -34.66 -15.11
N TRP A 281 -8.08 -35.78 -14.70
CA TRP A 281 -9.30 -36.31 -15.29
C TRP A 281 -10.50 -35.67 -14.60
N ASP A 282 -11.40 -35.11 -15.40
CA ASP A 282 -12.61 -34.44 -14.96
C ASP A 282 -13.75 -34.71 -15.94
N THR A 283 -14.92 -34.12 -15.71
CA THR A 283 -16.11 -34.33 -16.53
C THR A 283 -15.98 -33.84 -17.97
N LYS A 284 -14.95 -33.06 -18.32
CA LYS A 284 -14.72 -32.61 -19.70
C LYS A 284 -13.91 -33.60 -20.52
N ASN A 285 -13.01 -34.35 -19.88
CA ASN A 285 -12.13 -35.30 -20.58
C ASN A 285 -12.38 -36.77 -20.19
N THR A 286 -13.49 -37.04 -19.48
CA THR A 286 -13.97 -38.39 -19.18
C THR A 286 -15.46 -38.58 -19.46
N ALA A 287 -15.87 -39.81 -19.72
CA ALA A 287 -17.26 -40.25 -19.86
C ALA A 287 -17.55 -41.41 -18.90
N VAL A 288 -18.81 -41.61 -18.53
CA VAL A 288 -19.26 -42.74 -17.71
C VAL A 288 -19.99 -43.75 -18.58
N ASP A 289 -19.55 -45.00 -18.55
CA ASP A 289 -20.16 -46.08 -19.31
C ASP A 289 -21.47 -46.62 -18.68
N SER A 290 -22.14 -47.57 -19.35
CA SER A 290 -23.41 -48.15 -18.88
C SER A 290 -23.31 -48.93 -17.57
N ASN A 291 -22.10 -49.30 -17.17
CA ASN A 291 -21.80 -50.01 -15.94
C ASN A 291 -21.29 -49.06 -14.83
N GLY A 292 -21.20 -47.76 -15.10
CA GLY A 292 -20.77 -46.74 -14.13
C GLY A 292 -19.26 -46.52 -14.03
N PHE A 293 -18.45 -47.06 -14.95
CA PHE A 293 -17.00 -46.82 -14.94
C PHE A 293 -16.62 -45.57 -15.73
N ILE A 294 -15.61 -44.86 -15.22
CA ILE A 294 -15.01 -43.70 -15.88
C ILE A 294 -14.08 -44.17 -17.00
N LYS A 295 -14.28 -43.62 -18.20
CA LYS A 295 -13.49 -43.85 -19.41
C LYS A 295 -13.01 -42.52 -19.97
N GLN A 296 -11.98 -42.54 -20.80
CA GLN A 296 -11.55 -41.34 -21.52
C GLN A 296 -12.71 -40.81 -22.39
N ALA A 297 -12.95 -39.49 -22.36
CA ALA A 297 -13.96 -38.88 -23.22
C ALA A 297 -13.53 -38.97 -24.68
N SER A 298 -14.53 -39.19 -25.52
CA SER A 298 -14.46 -39.13 -26.98
C SER A 298 -15.87 -38.82 -27.47
N PRO A 299 -16.15 -38.57 -28.77
CA PRO A 299 -17.53 -38.48 -29.21
C PRO A 299 -18.24 -39.79 -28.88
N VAL A 300 -19.20 -39.73 -27.95
CA VAL A 300 -19.89 -40.90 -27.40
C VAL A 300 -21.38 -40.67 -27.46
N VAL A 301 -22.08 -41.64 -28.03
CA VAL A 301 -23.52 -41.67 -28.21
C VAL A 301 -24.07 -42.82 -27.37
N LYS A 302 -24.95 -42.51 -26.41
CA LYS A 302 -25.68 -43.53 -25.67
C LYS A 302 -27.00 -43.81 -26.36
N ILE A 303 -27.32 -45.08 -26.58
CA ILE A 303 -28.55 -45.53 -27.23
C ILE A 303 -29.41 -46.29 -26.22
N PHE A 304 -30.68 -45.89 -26.11
CA PHE A 304 -31.66 -46.50 -25.22
C PHE A 304 -32.68 -47.35 -25.98
N THR A 305 -33.42 -48.18 -25.24
CA THR A 305 -34.36 -49.19 -25.75
C THR A 305 -35.30 -48.69 -26.87
N ASP A 306 -35.88 -47.49 -26.70
CA ASP A 306 -36.91 -46.91 -27.57
C ASP A 306 -36.34 -46.06 -28.72
N GLY A 307 -35.02 -46.02 -28.87
CA GLY A 307 -34.32 -45.16 -29.82
C GLY A 307 -34.03 -43.75 -29.29
N LYS A 308 -34.40 -43.43 -28.05
CA LYS A 308 -33.84 -42.25 -27.38
C LYS A 308 -32.32 -42.38 -27.30
N TYR A 309 -31.65 -41.24 -27.28
CA TYR A 309 -30.20 -41.18 -27.21
C TYR A 309 -29.72 -39.95 -26.44
N GLU A 310 -28.49 -40.04 -25.93
CA GLU A 310 -27.75 -38.92 -25.36
C GLU A 310 -26.42 -38.78 -26.09
N THR A 311 -26.05 -37.56 -26.46
CA THR A 311 -24.74 -37.20 -27.00
C THR A 311 -23.96 -36.42 -25.93
N ASN A 312 -22.63 -36.53 -25.98
CA ASN A 312 -21.75 -35.59 -25.28
C ASN A 312 -21.39 -34.39 -26.17
N ASP A 313 -20.70 -33.40 -25.61
CA ASP A 313 -20.28 -32.18 -26.33
C ASP A 313 -19.57 -32.49 -27.66
N GLU A 314 -18.71 -33.51 -27.68
CA GLU A 314 -17.94 -33.89 -28.87
C GLU A 314 -18.78 -34.57 -29.97
N SER A 315 -19.90 -35.23 -29.61
CA SER A 315 -20.83 -35.88 -30.55
C SER A 315 -22.08 -35.04 -30.84
N GLU A 316 -22.04 -33.74 -30.51
CA GLU A 316 -23.12 -32.81 -30.83
C GLU A 316 -23.41 -32.80 -32.34
N GLY A 317 -24.69 -32.97 -32.70
CA GLY A 317 -25.16 -33.08 -34.08
C GLY A 317 -25.38 -34.51 -34.58
N VAL A 318 -24.99 -35.52 -33.81
CA VAL A 318 -25.40 -36.91 -34.08
C VAL A 318 -26.88 -37.11 -33.77
N THR A 319 -27.55 -37.93 -34.59
CA THR A 319 -28.91 -38.39 -34.34
C THR A 319 -28.99 -39.91 -34.35
N VAL A 320 -29.87 -40.48 -33.53
CA VAL A 320 -30.17 -41.92 -33.55
C VAL A 320 -31.62 -42.18 -33.90
N THR A 321 -31.83 -43.09 -34.86
CA THR A 321 -33.16 -43.53 -35.33
C THR A 321 -33.31 -45.03 -35.11
N ARG A 322 -34.34 -45.45 -34.34
CA ARG A 322 -34.70 -46.87 -34.23
C ARG A 322 -35.46 -47.30 -35.48
N LEU A 323 -34.87 -48.20 -36.27
CA LEU A 323 -35.44 -48.68 -37.53
C LEU A 323 -36.38 -49.88 -37.33
N ASP A 324 -35.99 -50.80 -36.46
CA ASP A 324 -36.75 -52.02 -36.12
C ASP A 324 -36.34 -52.52 -34.71
N VAL A 325 -36.90 -53.61 -34.23
CA VAL A 325 -36.50 -54.27 -32.98
C VAL A 325 -35.00 -54.59 -33.03
N GLY A 326 -34.26 -54.03 -32.07
CA GLY A 326 -32.82 -54.21 -31.95
C GLY A 326 -32.00 -53.55 -33.07
N GLN A 327 -32.56 -52.63 -33.87
CA GLN A 327 -31.84 -51.95 -34.94
C GLN A 327 -31.87 -50.43 -34.76
N TYR A 328 -30.69 -49.83 -34.58
CA TYR A 328 -30.52 -48.40 -34.30
C TYR A 328 -29.51 -47.78 -35.27
N LEU A 329 -29.93 -46.82 -36.06
CA LEU A 329 -29.07 -46.12 -37.02
C LEU A 329 -28.56 -44.81 -36.41
N ILE A 330 -27.24 -44.64 -36.38
CA ILE A 330 -26.55 -43.43 -35.94
C ILE A 330 -26.12 -42.63 -37.17
N GLU A 331 -26.55 -41.38 -37.26
CA GLU A 331 -26.27 -40.47 -38.38
C GLU A 331 -25.54 -39.21 -37.88
N GLY A 332 -24.79 -38.54 -38.76
CA GLY A 332 -23.98 -37.35 -38.38
C GLY A 332 -22.56 -37.67 -37.91
N CYS A 333 -22.18 -38.95 -37.88
CA CYS A 333 -20.81 -39.42 -37.69
C CYS A 333 -20.17 -39.83 -39.03
N LYS A 334 -18.84 -39.98 -39.03
CA LYS A 334 -18.04 -40.43 -40.17
C LYS A 334 -17.83 -41.95 -40.19
N ALA A 335 -17.71 -42.56 -39.02
CA ALA A 335 -17.53 -44.00 -38.79
C ALA A 335 -17.55 -44.27 -37.28
N LEU A 336 -17.21 -45.48 -36.86
CA LEU A 336 -16.72 -45.72 -35.50
C LEU A 336 -15.39 -45.01 -35.26
N ASN A 337 -15.15 -44.65 -34.00
CA ASN A 337 -13.91 -43.99 -33.63
C ASN A 337 -12.71 -44.91 -33.90
N SER A 338 -11.65 -44.34 -34.49
CA SER A 338 -10.46 -45.12 -34.91
C SER A 338 -9.50 -45.50 -33.77
N ASP A 339 -9.71 -44.95 -32.57
CA ASP A 339 -8.88 -45.23 -31.39
C ASP A 339 -9.39 -46.46 -30.62
N ALA A 340 -8.51 -47.46 -30.50
CA ALA A 340 -8.74 -48.76 -29.87
C ALA A 340 -8.85 -48.73 -28.32
N ALA A 341 -8.86 -47.55 -27.69
CA ALA A 341 -8.95 -47.40 -26.23
C ALA A 341 -10.23 -48.01 -25.60
N TRP A 342 -11.29 -48.21 -26.39
CA TRP A 342 -12.46 -49.00 -26.01
C TRP A 342 -12.42 -50.31 -26.82
N GLY A 343 -12.61 -51.48 -26.21
CA GLY A 343 -12.88 -52.74 -26.93
C GLY A 343 -11.88 -53.26 -28.00
N GLY A 344 -10.76 -52.59 -28.31
CA GLY A 344 -9.78 -53.03 -29.32
C GLY A 344 -10.03 -52.46 -30.73
N ILE A 345 -9.37 -53.01 -31.76
CA ILE A 345 -9.45 -52.52 -33.15
C ILE A 345 -10.85 -52.61 -33.77
N ASP A 346 -11.68 -53.49 -33.22
CA ASP A 346 -13.07 -53.74 -33.63
C ASP A 346 -14.08 -53.10 -32.64
N GLY A 347 -13.59 -52.39 -31.62
CA GLY A 347 -14.33 -52.00 -30.43
C GLY A 347 -14.61 -50.51 -30.35
N GLY A 348 -15.85 -50.13 -30.62
CA GLY A 348 -16.38 -48.80 -30.29
C GLY A 348 -17.50 -48.84 -29.25
N PHE A 349 -17.74 -50.01 -28.64
CA PHE A 349 -19.00 -50.29 -27.96
C PHE A 349 -18.80 -50.71 -26.50
N GLU A 350 -19.67 -50.22 -25.63
CA GLU A 350 -19.93 -50.83 -24.32
C GLU A 350 -21.37 -51.33 -24.30
N ILE A 351 -21.55 -52.61 -23.97
CA ILE A 351 -22.86 -53.27 -23.94
C ILE A 351 -23.32 -53.53 -22.51
N PRO A 352 -24.65 -53.52 -22.27
CA PRO A 352 -25.27 -53.86 -20.99
C PRO A 352 -24.76 -55.19 -20.40
N THR A 353 -24.43 -55.18 -19.11
CA THR A 353 -24.06 -56.41 -18.37
C THR A 353 -24.96 -56.64 -17.16
N ASP A 354 -25.08 -57.90 -16.75
CA ASP A 354 -25.80 -58.28 -15.55
C ASP A 354 -24.94 -58.12 -14.28
N ARG A 355 -25.54 -58.42 -13.12
CA ARG A 355 -24.85 -58.38 -11.81
C ARG A 355 -23.61 -59.29 -11.70
N ASN A 356 -23.47 -60.27 -12.60
CA ASN A 356 -22.37 -61.23 -12.67
C ASN A 356 -21.35 -60.86 -13.77
N LYS A 357 -21.45 -59.66 -14.35
CA LYS A 357 -20.65 -59.18 -15.49
C LYS A 357 -20.85 -60.02 -16.76
N GLN A 358 -22.00 -60.64 -16.92
CA GLN A 358 -22.37 -61.37 -18.13
C GLN A 358 -23.08 -60.40 -19.10
N PRO A 359 -22.66 -60.29 -20.37
CA PRO A 359 -23.32 -59.39 -21.32
C PRO A 359 -24.75 -59.83 -21.62
N LEU A 360 -25.69 -58.89 -21.60
CA LEU A 360 -27.12 -59.18 -21.77
C LEU A 360 -27.55 -59.30 -23.23
N ILE A 361 -26.72 -58.80 -24.16
CA ILE A 361 -26.98 -58.77 -25.60
C ILE A 361 -25.71 -59.16 -26.38
N TRP A 362 -25.91 -59.66 -27.59
CA TRP A 362 -24.91 -59.62 -28.65
C TRP A 362 -25.03 -58.29 -29.39
N LEU A 363 -23.91 -57.78 -29.88
CA LEU A 363 -23.85 -56.57 -30.69
C LEU A 363 -23.16 -56.90 -32.01
N ASP A 364 -23.79 -56.48 -33.08
CA ASP A 364 -23.24 -56.45 -34.43
C ASP A 364 -23.41 -55.03 -34.99
N TYR A 365 -22.62 -54.66 -36.00
CA TYR A 365 -22.72 -53.35 -36.58
C TYR A 365 -22.31 -53.31 -38.05
N GLU A 366 -22.88 -52.36 -38.78
CA GLU A 366 -22.50 -52.05 -40.16
C GLU A 366 -22.19 -50.56 -40.27
N VAL A 367 -21.09 -50.21 -40.93
CA VAL A 367 -20.78 -48.81 -41.26
C VAL A 367 -21.17 -48.60 -42.73
N ASN A 368 -22.11 -47.69 -42.95
CA ASN A 368 -22.60 -47.36 -44.28
C ASN A 368 -21.59 -46.48 -45.03
N ALA A 369 -21.73 -46.41 -46.36
CA ALA A 369 -20.81 -45.63 -47.21
C ALA A 369 -20.83 -44.12 -46.93
N ASP A 370 -21.92 -43.61 -46.34
CA ASP A 370 -22.05 -42.22 -45.89
C ASP A 370 -21.45 -41.96 -44.50
N GLY A 371 -20.95 -43.00 -43.83
CA GLY A 371 -20.36 -42.94 -42.50
C GLY A 371 -21.33 -43.17 -41.34
N SER A 372 -22.64 -43.33 -41.61
CA SER A 372 -23.61 -43.71 -40.59
C SER A 372 -23.35 -45.13 -40.07
N VAL A 373 -23.66 -45.37 -38.81
CA VAL A 373 -23.41 -46.65 -38.13
C VAL A 373 -24.74 -47.30 -37.76
N LEU A 374 -25.03 -48.46 -38.34
CA LEU A 374 -26.18 -49.29 -37.97
C LEU A 374 -25.77 -50.26 -36.87
N VAL A 375 -26.31 -50.08 -35.67
CA VAL A 375 -26.11 -50.96 -34.52
C VAL A 375 -27.24 -51.97 -34.45
N LYS A 376 -26.89 -53.25 -34.36
CA LYS A 376 -27.82 -54.38 -34.27
C LYS A 376 -27.60 -55.12 -32.95
N THR A 377 -28.66 -55.32 -32.17
CA THR A 377 -28.63 -55.98 -30.88
C THR A 377 -29.47 -57.25 -30.88
N TYR A 378 -28.91 -58.33 -30.32
CA TYR A 378 -29.57 -59.64 -30.25
C TYR A 378 -29.56 -60.18 -28.84
N HIS A 379 -30.53 -61.02 -28.49
CA HIS A 379 -30.60 -61.64 -27.19
C HIS A 379 -29.40 -62.54 -26.96
N ARG A 380 -28.78 -62.45 -25.79
CA ARG A 380 -27.64 -63.28 -25.41
C ARG A 380 -27.96 -64.14 -24.21
N GLU A 381 -28.02 -65.45 -24.43
CA GLU A 381 -28.12 -66.43 -23.35
C GLU A 381 -26.73 -66.90 -22.89
N HIS A 382 -26.64 -67.37 -21.65
CA HIS A 382 -25.42 -67.95 -21.08
C HIS A 382 -25.69 -69.39 -20.59
N PRO A 383 -25.73 -70.40 -21.49
CA PRO A 383 -26.13 -71.77 -21.13
C PRO A 383 -25.25 -72.43 -20.06
N SER A 384 -23.98 -72.01 -19.98
CA SER A 384 -23.01 -72.49 -18.99
C SER A 384 -23.20 -71.87 -17.60
N ALA A 385 -24.00 -70.81 -17.47
CA ALA A 385 -24.32 -70.20 -16.19
C ALA A 385 -25.39 -71.02 -15.42
N PRO A 386 -25.48 -70.88 -14.09
CA PRO A 386 -26.61 -71.40 -13.32
C PRO A 386 -27.94 -70.84 -13.82
N ALA A 387 -29.03 -71.61 -13.73
CA ALA A 387 -30.34 -71.26 -14.31
C ALA A 387 -30.82 -69.83 -14.02
N PHE A 388 -30.55 -69.30 -12.82
CA PHE A 388 -30.93 -67.94 -12.43
C PHE A 388 -30.13 -66.81 -13.11
N ALA A 389 -29.01 -67.14 -13.75
CA ALA A 389 -28.06 -66.22 -14.37
C ALA A 389 -27.91 -66.42 -15.88
N ARG A 390 -28.69 -67.31 -16.51
CA ARG A 390 -28.56 -67.62 -17.94
C ARG A 390 -29.11 -66.55 -18.88
N ASN A 391 -29.78 -65.54 -18.34
CA ASN A 391 -30.51 -64.52 -19.11
C ASN A 391 -31.62 -65.11 -20.01
N GLU A 392 -32.13 -66.32 -19.73
CA GLU A 392 -33.22 -66.92 -20.52
C GLU A 392 -34.53 -66.09 -20.41
N ARG A 393 -35.14 -65.73 -21.55
CA ARG A 393 -36.41 -64.99 -21.62
C ARG A 393 -37.48 -65.78 -22.37
N ALA A 394 -38.69 -65.86 -21.80
CA ALA A 394 -39.78 -66.60 -22.43
C ALA A 394 -40.15 -65.98 -23.79
N GLY A 395 -40.08 -66.80 -24.85
CA GLY A 395 -40.44 -66.39 -26.21
C GLY A 395 -39.36 -65.63 -26.96
N LEU A 396 -38.11 -65.64 -26.48
CA LEU A 396 -36.96 -65.02 -27.14
C LEU A 396 -35.77 -65.97 -27.04
N ALA A 397 -35.28 -66.45 -28.18
CA ALA A 397 -34.13 -67.35 -28.22
C ALA A 397 -32.80 -66.59 -28.35
N ASP A 398 -31.68 -67.23 -27.95
CA ASP A 398 -30.34 -66.71 -28.19
C ASP A 398 -30.12 -66.35 -29.67
N GLY A 399 -29.61 -65.16 -29.92
CA GLY A 399 -29.37 -64.62 -31.26
C GLY A 399 -30.60 -63.99 -31.93
N GLU A 400 -31.79 -63.98 -31.33
CA GLU A 400 -32.94 -63.26 -31.89
C GLU A 400 -32.82 -61.74 -31.67
N PRO A 401 -33.25 -60.89 -32.62
CA PRO A 401 -33.23 -59.44 -32.46
C PRO A 401 -33.98 -58.99 -31.20
N VAL A 402 -33.36 -58.15 -30.38
CA VAL A 402 -33.97 -57.63 -29.17
C VAL A 402 -33.53 -56.19 -28.94
N ASP A 403 -34.45 -55.34 -28.48
CA ASP A 403 -34.09 -53.99 -28.05
C ASP A 403 -33.19 -54.01 -26.80
N ILE A 404 -32.43 -52.94 -26.64
CA ILE A 404 -31.57 -52.70 -25.48
C ILE A 404 -32.41 -52.78 -24.18
N PRO A 405 -31.92 -53.39 -23.08
CA PRO A 405 -32.63 -53.43 -21.81
C PRO A 405 -33.08 -52.04 -21.33
N ALA A 406 -34.31 -51.93 -20.84
CA ALA A 406 -34.95 -50.64 -20.58
C ALA A 406 -34.30 -49.80 -19.47
N ASP A 407 -33.51 -50.42 -18.59
CA ASP A 407 -32.78 -49.80 -17.49
C ASP A 407 -31.30 -49.54 -17.81
N GLN A 408 -30.84 -49.87 -19.02
CA GLN A 408 -29.45 -49.72 -19.47
C GLN A 408 -29.39 -49.09 -20.86
N PHE A 409 -28.17 -48.86 -21.34
CA PHE A 409 -27.91 -48.30 -22.66
C PHE A 409 -26.70 -48.99 -23.32
N VAL A 410 -26.63 -48.90 -24.63
CA VAL A 410 -25.39 -49.20 -25.38
C VAL A 410 -24.65 -47.88 -25.58
N SER A 411 -23.37 -47.85 -25.24
CA SER A 411 -22.52 -46.70 -25.49
C SER A 411 -21.72 -46.93 -26.76
N VAL A 412 -21.78 -46.01 -27.70
CA VAL A 412 -21.10 -46.09 -29.00
C VAL A 412 -20.13 -44.92 -29.14
N ARG A 413 -18.88 -45.22 -29.41
CA ARG A 413 -17.82 -44.25 -29.69
C ARG A 413 -17.75 -44.02 -31.19
N VAL A 414 -18.01 -42.79 -31.61
CA VAL A 414 -18.09 -42.42 -33.02
C VAL A 414 -16.93 -41.52 -33.42
N GLU A 415 -16.58 -41.56 -34.70
CA GLU A 415 -15.68 -40.59 -35.32
C GLU A 415 -16.52 -39.43 -35.86
N MET A 416 -16.23 -38.21 -35.43
CA MET A 416 -16.98 -37.04 -35.89
C MET A 416 -16.31 -36.40 -37.11
N PRO A 417 -17.09 -35.95 -38.11
CA PRO A 417 -16.52 -35.32 -39.28
C PRO A 417 -15.87 -33.96 -38.91
N ALA A 418 -14.90 -33.51 -39.72
CA ALA A 418 -14.11 -32.31 -39.45
C ALA A 418 -14.96 -31.02 -39.43
N ASP A 419 -16.11 -31.04 -40.09
CA ASP A 419 -17.11 -29.99 -40.12
C ASP A 419 -18.24 -30.20 -39.10
N SER A 420 -18.11 -31.14 -38.16
CA SER A 420 -19.06 -31.29 -37.05
C SER A 420 -19.18 -30.00 -36.23
N ILE A 421 -20.33 -29.84 -35.57
CA ILE A 421 -20.64 -28.64 -34.77
C ILE A 421 -19.52 -28.37 -33.75
N TRP A 422 -19.05 -29.41 -33.06
CA TRP A 422 -17.96 -29.30 -32.10
C TRP A 422 -16.63 -28.91 -32.76
N ASN A 423 -16.21 -29.57 -33.84
CA ASN A 423 -14.96 -29.26 -34.53
C ASN A 423 -14.96 -27.83 -35.10
N GLN A 424 -16.09 -27.36 -35.63
CA GLN A 424 -16.22 -25.97 -36.10
C GLN A 424 -16.09 -24.96 -34.95
N LYS A 425 -16.71 -25.22 -33.80
CA LYS A 425 -16.54 -24.38 -32.60
C LYS A 425 -15.07 -24.31 -32.18
N GLN A 426 -14.35 -25.44 -32.19
CA GLN A 426 -12.92 -25.46 -31.85
C GLN A 426 -12.06 -24.68 -32.85
N VAL A 427 -12.34 -24.77 -34.14
CA VAL A 427 -11.61 -24.01 -35.18
C VAL A 427 -11.90 -22.51 -35.09
N GLU A 428 -13.15 -22.10 -34.87
CA GLU A 428 -13.52 -20.70 -34.70
C GLU A 428 -12.87 -20.09 -33.45
N GLU A 429 -12.82 -20.86 -32.35
CA GLU A 429 -12.10 -20.48 -31.14
C GLU A 429 -10.59 -20.32 -31.39
N ALA A 430 -9.97 -21.23 -32.15
CA ALA A 430 -8.56 -21.13 -32.51
C ALA A 430 -8.26 -19.89 -33.39
N LEU A 431 -9.13 -19.57 -34.36
CA LEU A 431 -8.98 -18.39 -35.23
C LEU A 431 -9.13 -17.07 -34.45
N LYS A 432 -10.03 -17.02 -33.46
CA LYS A 432 -10.16 -15.86 -32.55
C LYS A 432 -8.90 -15.65 -31.71
N GLN A 433 -8.16 -16.71 -31.40
CA GLN A 433 -6.88 -16.62 -30.68
C GLN A 433 -5.76 -16.03 -31.55
N GLU A 434 -5.76 -16.29 -32.86
CA GLU A 434 -4.75 -15.72 -33.79
C GLU A 434 -5.02 -14.26 -34.18
N GLN A 435 -6.29 -13.83 -34.21
CA GLN A 435 -6.65 -12.47 -34.63
C GLN A 435 -6.74 -11.47 -33.46
N GLY A 436 -6.74 -11.95 -32.22
CA GLY A 436 -6.80 -11.14 -31.01
C GLY A 436 -5.46 -10.80 -30.35
N SER A 437 -4.34 -11.14 -30.99
CA SER A 437 -2.97 -10.85 -30.54
C SER A 437 -2.45 -9.50 -31.00
#